data_AF-A0A315AQG9-F1
#
_entry.id   AF-A0A315AQG9-F1
#
_cell.length_a   1.000
_cell.length_b   1.000
_cell.length_c   1.000
_cell.angle_alpha   90.00
_cell.angle_beta   90.00
_cell.angle_gamma   90.00
#
_symmetry.space_group_name_H-M   'P 1'
#
loop_
_entity.id
_entity.type
_entity.pdbx_description
1 polymer ?
#
loop_
_entity_poly.entity_id
_entity_poly.type
_entity_poly.pdbx_seq_one_letter_code
_entity_poly.pdbx_strand_id
1 'polypeptide(L)'
;MTTESIETRAVAALAMMQRIGEGMPDMHPMRHQVRALKREAYNALDEAFRRAHQLAYLAADTVGDYDKAVKEISVVTPASTSPQTPAT
;
A
#
# COMPACT_ATOMS: atom_id res chain seq x y z
N MET A 1 -19.90 -2.68 -15.21
CA MET A 1 -19.15 -3.44 -14.20
C MET A 1 -18.90 -2.52 -13.02
N THR A 2 -19.61 -2.70 -11.91
CA THR A 2 -19.32 -1.97 -10.68
C THR A 2 -18.01 -2.52 -10.11
N THR A 3 -16.94 -1.73 -10.21
CA THR A 3 -15.67 -2.06 -9.54
C THR A 3 -15.91 -2.03 -8.04
N GLU A 4 -16.03 -3.22 -7.43
CA GLU A 4 -16.04 -3.34 -5.98
C GLU A 4 -14.83 -2.64 -5.38
N SER A 5 -15.07 -1.95 -4.26
CA SER A 5 -14.02 -1.27 -3.53
C SER A 5 -12.98 -2.28 -3.03
N ILE A 6 -11.73 -1.84 -2.89
CA ILE A 6 -10.65 -2.74 -2.46
C ILE A 6 -10.87 -3.25 -1.02
N GLU A 7 -11.53 -2.44 -0.19
CA GLU A 7 -11.93 -2.79 1.17
C GLU A 7 -12.97 -3.92 1.14
N THR A 8 -13.98 -3.81 0.26
CA THR A 8 -15.01 -4.84 0.10
C THR A 8 -14.38 -6.16 -0.33
N ARG A 9 -13.44 -6.11 -1.28
CA ARG A 9 -12.71 -7.30 -1.76
C ARG A 9 -11.81 -7.90 -0.67
N ALA A 10 -11.17 -7.07 0.14
CA ALA A 10 -10.35 -7.52 1.26
C ALA A 10 -11.17 -8.23 2.35
N VAL A 11 -12.32 -7.65 2.72
CA VAL A 11 -13.27 -8.27 3.67
C VAL A 11 -13.81 -9.59 3.11
N ALA A 12 -14.18 -9.62 1.83
CA ALA A 12 -14.65 -10.84 1.17
C ALA A 12 -13.58 -11.94 1.17
N ALA A 13 -12.32 -11.60 0.88
CA ALA A 13 -11.21 -12.55 0.90
C ALA A 13 -10.96 -13.11 2.32
N LEU A 14 -10.99 -12.26 3.34
CA LEU A 14 -10.91 -12.69 4.74
C LEU A 14 -12.06 -13.65 5.12
N ALA A 15 -13.29 -13.33 4.72
CA ALA A 15 -14.45 -14.16 4.97
C ALA A 15 -14.34 -15.53 4.28
N MET A 16 -13.86 -15.57 3.02
CA MET A 16 -13.62 -16.84 2.32
C MET A 16 -12.58 -17.70 3.03
N MET A 17 -11.48 -17.10 3.50
CA MET A 17 -10.44 -17.82 4.22
C MET A 17 -10.89 -18.40 5.56
N GLN A 18 -11.74 -17.67 6.29
CA GLN A 18 -12.30 -18.16 7.55
C GLN A 18 -13.10 -19.46 7.33
N ARG A 19 -13.85 -19.52 6.23
CA ARG A 19 -14.66 -20.68 5.81
C ARG A 19 -13.83 -21.85 5.26
N ILE A 20 -12.53 -21.67 4.99
CA ILE A 20 -11.70 -22.80 4.53
C ILE A 20 -11.65 -23.87 5.63
N GLY A 21 -12.15 -25.05 5.30
CA GLY A 21 -12.22 -26.21 6.18
C GLY A 21 -13.39 -26.21 7.16
N GLU A 22 -14.33 -25.27 7.06
CA GLU A 22 -15.58 -25.33 7.83
C GLU A 22 -16.37 -26.60 7.47
N GLY A 23 -16.90 -27.28 8.48
CA GLY A 23 -17.63 -28.54 8.31
C GLY A 23 -16.75 -29.75 7.92
N MET A 24 -15.42 -29.58 7.82
CA MET A 24 -14.53 -30.70 7.52
C MET A 24 -14.30 -31.56 8.78
N PRO A 25 -14.65 -32.86 8.76
CA PRO A 25 -14.42 -33.74 9.89
C PRO A 25 -12.92 -33.96 10.13
N ASP A 26 -12.53 -34.18 11.38
CA ASP A 26 -11.12 -34.33 11.74
C ASP A 26 -10.47 -35.58 11.11
N MET A 27 -11.25 -36.60 10.77
CA MET A 27 -10.76 -37.81 10.10
C MET A 27 -10.69 -37.66 8.57
N HIS A 28 -11.03 -36.49 8.01
CA HIS A 28 -11.01 -36.29 6.58
C HIS A 28 -9.58 -36.43 6.03
N PRO A 29 -9.35 -37.26 4.99
CA PRO A 29 -8.00 -37.54 4.49
C PRO A 29 -7.29 -36.28 3.98
N MET A 30 -8.05 -35.30 3.48
CA MET A 30 -7.50 -34.03 2.98
C MET A 30 -7.36 -32.92 4.04
N ARG A 31 -7.65 -33.19 5.32
CA ARG A 31 -7.65 -32.15 6.39
C ARG A 31 -6.33 -31.38 6.45
N HIS A 32 -5.22 -32.09 6.33
CA HIS A 32 -3.89 -31.49 6.38
C HIS A 32 -3.64 -30.56 5.19
N GLN A 33 -4.09 -30.94 4.00
CA GLN A 33 -3.94 -30.15 2.78
C GLN A 33 -4.81 -28.89 2.84
N VAL A 34 -6.06 -29.02 3.28
CA VAL A 34 -6.95 -27.86 3.46
C VAL A 34 -6.43 -26.89 4.52
N ARG A 35 -5.88 -27.40 5.64
CA ARG A 35 -5.21 -26.56 6.64
C ARG A 35 -3.94 -25.89 6.10
N ALA A 36 -3.19 -26.55 5.23
CA ALA A 36 -2.02 -25.98 4.57
C ALA A 36 -2.41 -24.82 3.64
N LEU A 37 -3.39 -25.04 2.77
CA LEU A 37 -3.93 -24.00 1.88
C LEU A 37 -4.50 -22.81 2.65
N LYS A 38 -5.19 -23.08 3.77
CA LYS A 38 -5.67 -22.01 4.67
C LYS A 38 -4.51 -21.13 5.16
N ARG A 39 -3.43 -21.75 5.65
CA ARG A 39 -2.23 -21.01 6.12
C ARG A 39 -1.56 -20.24 5.01
N GLU A 40 -1.43 -20.83 3.83
CA GLU A 40 -0.82 -20.17 2.67
C GLU A 40 -1.62 -18.93 2.25
N ALA A 41 -2.95 -19.03 2.20
CA ALA A 41 -3.82 -17.90 1.90
C ALA A 41 -3.69 -16.76 2.94
N TYR A 42 -3.62 -17.10 4.24
CA TYR A 42 -3.38 -16.10 5.29
C TYR A 42 -2.04 -15.39 5.13
N ASN A 43 -0.97 -16.16 4.88
CA ASN A 43 0.36 -15.60 4.69
C ASN A 43 0.43 -14.66 3.48
N ALA A 44 -0.21 -15.04 2.38
CA ALA A 44 -0.26 -14.20 1.17
C ALA A 44 -0.96 -12.86 1.41
N LEU A 45 -2.08 -12.86 2.15
CA LEU A 45 -2.81 -11.64 2.47
C LEU A 45 -2.07 -10.76 3.48
N ASP A 46 -1.47 -11.36 4.50
CA ASP A 46 -0.63 -10.66 5.48
C ASP A 46 0.54 -9.95 4.79
N GLU A 47 1.23 -10.63 3.87
CA GLU A 47 2.32 -10.05 3.08
C GLU A 47 1.84 -8.90 2.17
N ALA A 48 0.69 -9.07 1.52
CA ALA A 48 0.11 -8.03 0.68
C ALA A 48 -0.22 -6.77 1.51
N PHE A 49 -0.79 -6.92 2.70
CA PHE A 49 -1.09 -5.80 3.59
C PHE A 49 0.16 -5.13 4.12
N ARG A 50 1.19 -5.89 4.54
CA ARG A 50 2.47 -5.30 4.96
C ARG A 50 3.09 -4.46 3.85
N ARG A 51 3.12 -4.98 2.63
CA ARG A 51 3.69 -4.28 1.48
C ARG A 51 2.89 -3.03 1.13
N ALA A 52 1.55 -3.10 1.14
CA ALA A 52 0.69 -1.94 0.92
C ALA A 52 0.93 -0.86 1.99
N HIS A 53 1.05 -1.25 3.26
CA HIS A 53 1.33 -0.33 4.36
C HIS A 53 2.72 0.33 4.23
N GLN A 54 3.75 -0.45 3.88
CA GLN A 54 5.09 0.07 3.66
C GLN A 54 5.11 1.10 2.51
N LEU A 55 4.43 0.82 1.40
CA LEU A 55 4.33 1.76 0.28
C LEU A 55 3.55 3.02 0.66
N ALA A 56 2.46 2.89 1.42
CA ALA A 56 1.71 4.04 1.92
C ALA A 56 2.57 4.92 2.85
N TYR A 57 3.36 4.29 3.72
CA TYR A 57 4.29 4.99 4.61
C TYR A 57 5.37 5.73 3.82
N LEU A 58 6.01 5.05 2.86
CA LEU A 58 7.01 5.69 1.98
C LEU A 58 6.39 6.84 1.18
N ALA A 59 5.18 6.68 0.66
CA ALA A 59 4.48 7.76 -0.03
C ALA A 59 4.23 8.96 0.90
N ALA A 60 3.77 8.73 2.14
CA ALA A 60 3.56 9.80 3.12
C ALA A 60 4.87 10.51 3.50
N ASP A 61 5.95 9.75 3.68
CA ASP A 61 7.28 10.28 4.00
C ASP A 61 7.84 11.12 2.84
N THR A 62 7.73 10.61 1.60
CA THR A 62 8.14 11.37 0.41
C THR A 62 7.35 12.67 0.28
N VAL A 63 6.03 12.70 0.53
CA VAL A 63 5.24 13.95 0.50
C VAL A 63 5.69 14.92 1.59
N GLY A 64 5.96 14.43 2.81
CA GLY A 64 6.52 15.24 3.88
C GLY A 64 7.89 15.84 3.55
N ASP A 65 8.71 15.12 2.78
CA ASP A 65 9.99 15.62 2.26
C ASP A 65 9.83 16.51 1.02
N TYR A 66 8.83 16.29 0.16
CA TYR A 66 8.48 17.20 -0.94
C TYR A 66 8.03 18.56 -0.39
N ASP A 67 7.21 18.61 0.67
CA ASP A 67 6.79 19.86 1.30
C ASP A 67 7.96 20.65 1.91
N LYS A 68 8.98 19.95 2.44
CA LYS A 68 10.23 20.57 2.93
C LYS A 68 11.12 21.04 1.79
N ALA A 69 11.30 20.23 0.75
CA ALA A 69 12.11 20.56 -0.42
C ALA A 69 11.54 21.76 -1.20
N VAL A 70 10.21 21.86 -1.34
CA VAL A 70 9.56 23.02 -1.97
C VAL A 70 9.74 24.29 -1.13
N LYS A 71 9.69 24.20 0.21
CA LYS A 71 9.99 25.33 1.09
C LYS A 71 11.44 25.80 0.95
N GLU A 72 12.41 24.90 0.90
CA GLU A 72 13.83 25.30 0.76
C GLU A 72 14.13 25.94 -0.60
N ILE A 73 13.50 25.46 -1.69
CA ILE A 73 13.64 26.08 -3.03
C ILE A 73 13.06 27.51 -3.05
N SER A 74 11.97 27.77 -2.29
CA SER A 74 11.37 29.10 -2.22
C SER A 74 12.20 30.15 -1.46
N VAL A 75 13.17 29.72 -0.62
CA VAL A 75 14.02 30.62 0.19
C VAL A 75 15.33 31.00 -0.54
N VAL A 76 15.74 30.25 -1.56
CA VAL A 76 17.04 30.41 -2.24
C VAL A 76 16.97 31.26 -3.53
N THR A 77 15.89 32.03 -3.76
CA THR A 77 15.86 33.03 -4.85
C THR A 77 15.99 34.45 -4.29
N PRO A 78 17.20 34.95 -3.96
CA PRO A 78 17.38 36.38 -3.76
C PRO A 78 17.24 37.10 -5.10
N ALA A 79 16.34 38.09 -5.12
CA ALA A 79 16.20 39.04 -6.20
C ALA A 79 17.52 39.79 -6.47
N SER A 80 18.22 39.46 -7.56
CA SER A 80 19.20 40.30 -8.27
C SER A 80 19.70 39.46 -9.44
N THR A 81 19.59 39.89 -10.70
CA THR A 81 20.29 41.07 -11.20
C THR A 81 19.54 41.61 -12.42
N SER A 82 19.13 42.87 -12.37
CA SER A 82 18.78 43.64 -13.57
C SER A 82 20.03 43.84 -14.43
N PRO A 83 20.06 43.47 -15.71
CA PRO A 83 21.09 43.97 -16.61
C PRO A 83 20.73 45.41 -17.01
N GLN A 84 21.53 46.38 -16.54
CA GLN A 84 21.57 47.73 -17.09
C GLN A 84 21.88 47.66 -18.60
N THR A 85 21.07 48.36 -19.38
CA THR A 85 21.36 48.74 -20.77
C THR A 85 22.55 49.69 -20.83
N PRO A 86 23.53 49.49 -21.74
CA PRO A 86 24.29 50.60 -22.28
C PRO A 86 23.65 51.05 -23.59
N ALA A 87 23.24 52.32 -23.62
CA ALA A 87 22.84 53.01 -24.83
C ALA A 87 24.05 53.20 -25.76
N THR A 88 23.86 53.00 -27.06
CA THR A 88 24.64 53.69 -28.09
C THR A 88 23.78 53.85 -29.34
#